data_AF-A0A2H0BXQ5-F1
#
_entry.id   AF-A0A2H0BXQ5-F1
#
_cell.length_a   1.000
_cell.length_b   1.000
_cell.length_c   1.000
_cell.angle_alpha   90.00
_cell.angle_beta   90.00
_cell.angle_gamma   90.00
#
_symmetry.space_group_name_H-M   'P 1'
#
loop_
_entity.id
_entity.type
_entity.pdbx_description
1 polymer ?
#
loop_
_entity_poly.entity_id
_entity_poly.type
_entity_poly.pdbx_seq_one_letter_code
_entity_poly.pdbx_strand_id
1 'polypeptide(L)'
;EALSLLIGLTLGLPTLFYPIQLLYINLVTDGLPALMLSFSPRSSHLMNLSPEKEMVLLKKKDQAYIGAVGLVGAGLVITAYFLFQGFGKTAAFTVLTLIQSFVFVDLWLSHRHIHKNIAHLLSPFFLLAFIIPLILQLVILSHPFSAAIFKVSPVSPLTYLQFLLISFFVLAGIRVVKKMVKL
;
A
#
# COMPACT_ATOMS: atom_id res chain seq x y z
N GLU A 1 -2.94 -6.13 -4.79
CA GLU A 1 -3.41 -6.12 -6.19
C GLU A 1 -4.07 -7.44 -6.60
N ALA A 2 -3.31 -8.54 -6.69
CA ALA A 2 -3.82 -9.83 -7.19
C ALA A 2 -5.06 -10.34 -6.44
N LEU A 3 -5.06 -10.26 -5.10
CA LEU A 3 -6.23 -10.65 -4.30
C LEU A 3 -7.45 -9.77 -4.58
N SER A 4 -7.27 -8.46 -4.77
CA SER A 4 -8.36 -7.55 -5.14
C SER A 4 -8.96 -7.89 -6.50
N LEU A 5 -8.11 -8.25 -7.48
CA LEU A 5 -8.55 -8.71 -8.79
C LEU A 5 -9.33 -10.02 -8.71
N LEU A 6 -8.81 -11.01 -7.98
CA LEU A 6 -9.49 -12.30 -7.79
C LEU A 6 -10.83 -12.13 -7.09
N ILE A 7 -10.86 -11.39 -5.98
CA ILE A 7 -12.11 -11.15 -5.23
C ILE A 7 -13.10 -10.37 -6.09
N GLY A 8 -12.66 -9.32 -6.78
CA GLY A 8 -13.52 -8.56 -7.69
C GLY A 8 -14.11 -9.42 -8.80
N LEU A 9 -13.32 -10.32 -9.39
CA LEU A 9 -13.78 -11.27 -10.40
C LEU A 9 -14.82 -12.25 -9.82
N THR A 10 -14.57 -12.82 -8.63
CA THR A 10 -15.51 -13.74 -7.97
C THR A 10 -16.84 -13.07 -7.60
N LEU A 11 -16.82 -11.76 -7.32
CA LEU A 11 -18.01 -10.95 -7.05
C LEU A 11 -18.72 -10.48 -8.33
N GLY A 12 -18.22 -10.83 -9.52
CA GLY A 12 -18.81 -10.41 -10.79
C GLY A 12 -18.65 -8.93 -11.09
N LEU A 13 -17.68 -8.24 -10.47
CA LEU A 13 -17.45 -6.83 -10.72
C LEU A 13 -16.90 -6.61 -12.14
N PRO A 14 -17.35 -5.56 -12.85
CA PRO A 14 -16.72 -5.17 -14.11
C PRO A 14 -15.25 -4.81 -13.86
N THR A 15 -14.40 -5.03 -14.86
CA THR A 15 -12.92 -4.84 -14.80
C THR A 15 -12.48 -3.83 -13.74
N LEU A 16 -11.93 -4.35 -12.63
CA LEU A 16 -11.64 -3.55 -11.44
C LEU A 16 -10.51 -2.54 -11.70
N PHE A 17 -9.47 -2.98 -12.43
CA PHE A 17 -8.33 -2.15 -12.81
C PHE A 17 -8.06 -2.23 -14.31
N TYR A 18 -7.56 -1.13 -14.86
CA TYR A 18 -7.04 -1.09 -16.22
C TYR A 18 -5.54 -1.44 -16.24
N PRO A 19 -5.00 -1.98 -17.35
CA PRO A 19 -3.57 -2.30 -17.45
C PRO A 19 -2.63 -1.12 -17.15
N ILE A 20 -3.00 0.09 -17.61
CA ILE A 20 -2.23 1.32 -17.35
C ILE A 20 -2.17 1.66 -15.85
N GLN A 21 -3.23 1.36 -15.11
CA GLN A 21 -3.28 1.55 -13.66
C GLN A 21 -2.35 0.56 -12.97
N LEU A 22 -2.38 -0.72 -13.36
CA LEU A 22 -1.47 -1.73 -12.81
C LEU A 22 0.00 -1.41 -13.09
N LEU A 23 0.33 -0.90 -14.29
CA LEU A 23 1.68 -0.45 -14.61
C LEU A 23 2.13 0.67 -13.69
N TYR A 24 1.28 1.67 -13.45
CA TYR A 24 1.58 2.77 -12.54
C TYR A 24 1.80 2.29 -11.12
N ILE A 25 0.96 1.37 -10.64
CA ILE A 25 1.08 0.84 -9.28
C ILE A 25 2.45 0.14 -9.11
N ASN A 26 2.78 -0.77 -10.03
CA ASN A 26 4.04 -1.52 -9.95
C ASN A 26 5.29 -0.63 -10.14
N LEU A 27 5.21 0.42 -10.96
CA LEU A 27 6.35 1.29 -11.24
C LEU A 27 6.55 2.38 -10.19
N VAL A 28 5.51 3.12 -9.87
CA VAL A 28 5.61 4.34 -9.06
C VAL A 28 5.44 4.02 -7.58
N THR A 29 4.39 3.28 -7.23
CA THR A 29 4.00 3.12 -5.82
C THR A 29 4.63 1.91 -5.16
N ASP A 30 4.99 0.87 -5.91
CA ASP A 30 5.85 -0.21 -5.41
C ASP A 30 7.32 0.00 -5.77
N GLY A 31 7.63 0.48 -6.97
CA GLY A 31 9.02 0.64 -7.44
C GLY A 31 9.83 1.67 -6.64
N LEU A 32 9.30 2.88 -6.42
CA LEU A 32 10.02 3.91 -5.65
C LEU A 32 10.28 3.48 -4.20
N PRO A 33 9.27 2.98 -3.44
CA PRO A 33 9.52 2.51 -2.09
C PRO A 33 10.47 1.31 -2.03
N ALA A 34 10.39 0.36 -2.97
CA ALA A 34 11.30 -0.78 -3.03
C ALA A 34 12.76 -0.35 -3.16
N LEU A 35 13.06 0.64 -4.01
CA LEU A 35 14.40 1.22 -4.10
C LEU A 35 14.83 1.86 -2.78
N MET A 36 13.93 2.61 -2.15
CA MET A 36 14.23 3.30 -0.89
C MET A 36 14.43 2.33 0.29
N LEU A 37 13.77 1.17 0.31
CA LEU A 37 13.97 0.16 1.37
C LEU A 37 15.44 -0.29 1.50
N SER A 38 16.25 -0.16 0.45
CA SER A 38 17.70 -0.38 0.49
C SER A 38 18.42 0.56 1.49
N PHE A 39 17.83 1.70 1.80
CA PHE A 39 18.31 2.71 2.76
C PHE A 39 17.58 2.65 4.10
N SER A 40 16.78 1.61 4.35
CA SER A 40 16.03 1.45 5.59
C SER A 40 16.96 1.33 6.81
N PRO A 41 16.52 1.82 7.99
CA PRO A 41 17.36 1.86 9.19
C PRO A 41 17.71 0.46 9.69
N ARG A 42 19.01 0.18 9.81
CA ARG A 42 19.52 -1.08 10.36
C ARG A 42 19.08 -1.27 11.82
N SER A 43 18.88 -2.53 12.22
CA SER A 43 18.61 -2.88 13.61
C SER A 43 19.91 -2.84 14.43
N SER A 44 19.90 -2.20 15.59
CA SER A 44 21.07 -2.06 16.47
C SER A 44 21.56 -3.40 17.03
N HIS A 45 20.70 -4.41 17.05
CA HIS A 45 21.02 -5.76 17.52
C HIS A 45 21.38 -6.74 16.40
N LEU A 46 21.42 -6.32 15.12
CA LEU A 46 21.72 -7.23 14.01
C LEU A 46 23.06 -7.94 14.19
N MET A 47 24.09 -7.24 14.68
CA MET A 47 25.43 -7.82 14.89
C MET A 47 25.49 -8.80 16.07
N ASN A 48 24.46 -8.83 16.93
CA ASN A 48 24.35 -9.76 18.05
C ASN A 48 23.59 -11.05 17.68
N LEU A 49 23.02 -11.11 16.47
CA LEU A 49 22.29 -12.29 15.99
C LEU A 49 23.27 -13.28 15.37
N SER A 50 23.06 -14.57 15.65
CA SER A 50 23.79 -15.64 14.97
C SER A 50 23.46 -15.62 13.46
N PRO A 51 24.46 -15.77 12.57
CA PRO A 51 24.22 -15.80 11.14
C PRO A 51 23.29 -16.96 10.77
N GLU A 52 22.36 -16.72 9.85
CA GLU A 52 21.48 -17.78 9.36
C GLU A 52 22.27 -18.72 8.44
N LYS A 53 22.18 -20.03 8.72
CA LYS A 53 22.89 -21.08 7.96
C LYS A 53 22.31 -21.29 6.56
N GLU A 54 21.03 -20.99 6.38
CA GLU A 54 20.31 -21.11 5.11
C GLU A 54 19.65 -19.78 4.78
N MET A 55 19.82 -19.33 3.53
CA MET A 55 19.13 -18.13 3.04
C MET A 55 17.68 -18.47 2.69
N VAL A 56 16.81 -18.47 3.69
CA VAL A 56 15.36 -18.52 3.47
C VAL A 56 14.82 -17.09 3.37
N LEU A 57 14.70 -16.60 2.14
CA LEU A 57 14.24 -15.23 1.85
C LEU A 57 12.79 -14.96 2.29
N LEU A 58 11.92 -15.98 2.27
CA LEU A 58 10.50 -15.87 2.63
C LEU A 58 10.13 -16.95 3.63
N LYS A 59 10.15 -16.61 4.93
CA LYS A 59 9.76 -17.55 5.99
C LYS A 59 8.24 -17.70 6.01
N LYS A 60 7.74 -18.78 6.63
CA LYS A 60 6.29 -19.03 6.76
C LYS A 60 5.53 -17.86 7.40
N LYS A 61 6.15 -17.17 8.36
CA LYS A 61 5.57 -15.98 9.00
C LYS A 61 5.45 -14.81 8.01
N ASP A 62 6.46 -14.59 7.18
CA ASP A 62 6.46 -13.52 6.17
C ASP A 62 5.39 -13.79 5.12
N GLN A 63 5.27 -15.04 4.65
CA GLN A 63 4.20 -15.46 3.73
C GLN A 63 2.81 -15.24 4.33
N ALA A 64 2.61 -15.64 5.59
CA ALA A 64 1.35 -15.42 6.30
C ALA A 64 1.03 -13.94 6.48
N TYR A 65 2.03 -13.12 6.80
CA TYR A 65 1.90 -11.67 6.90
C TYR A 65 1.51 -11.03 5.56
N ILE A 66 2.24 -11.32 4.49
CA ILE A 66 1.98 -10.79 3.14
C ILE A 66 0.57 -11.18 2.68
N GLY A 67 0.18 -12.45 2.86
CA GLY A 67 -1.15 -12.93 2.51
C GLY A 67 -2.26 -12.24 3.30
N ALA A 68 -2.11 -12.12 4.61
CA ALA A 68 -3.12 -11.52 5.48
C ALA A 68 -3.25 -10.00 5.26
N VAL A 69 -2.14 -9.26 5.12
CA VAL A 69 -2.17 -7.83 4.76
C VAL A 69 -2.77 -7.63 3.37
N GLY A 70 -2.42 -8.51 2.42
CA GLY A 70 -3.03 -8.51 1.09
C GLY A 70 -4.55 -8.72 1.12
N LEU A 71 -5.05 -9.60 1.98
CA LEU A 71 -6.50 -9.83 2.18
C LEU A 71 -7.19 -8.61 2.81
N VAL A 72 -6.60 -8.01 3.84
CA VAL A 72 -7.10 -6.77 4.43
C VAL A 72 -7.17 -5.65 3.38
N GLY A 73 -6.09 -5.47 2.63
CA GLY A 73 -6.02 -4.46 1.57
C GLY A 73 -7.07 -4.71 0.48
N ALA A 74 -7.25 -5.96 0.06
CA ALA A 74 -8.29 -6.31 -0.89
C ALA A 74 -9.71 -6.04 -0.36
N GLY A 75 -9.97 -6.37 0.91
CA GLY A 75 -11.25 -6.06 1.57
C GLY A 75 -11.54 -4.56 1.57
N LEU A 76 -10.55 -3.72 1.89
CA LEU A 76 -10.71 -2.27 1.87
C LEU A 76 -10.97 -1.73 0.46
N VAL A 77 -10.26 -2.24 -0.55
CA VAL A 77 -10.46 -1.86 -1.96
C VAL A 77 -11.88 -2.19 -2.43
N ILE A 78 -12.37 -3.40 -2.13
CA ILE A 78 -13.72 -3.82 -2.50
C ILE A 78 -14.77 -3.00 -1.73
N THR A 79 -14.54 -2.74 -0.45
CA THR A 79 -15.42 -1.87 0.35
C THR A 79 -15.49 -0.47 -0.25
N ALA A 80 -14.35 0.11 -0.64
CA ALA A 80 -14.30 1.42 -1.28
C ALA A 80 -15.03 1.43 -2.63
N TYR A 81 -14.92 0.36 -3.42
CA TYR A 81 -15.65 0.23 -4.68
C TYR A 81 -17.17 0.37 -4.49
N PHE A 82 -17.73 -0.28 -3.47
CA PHE A 82 -19.17 -0.24 -3.20
C PHE A 82 -19.61 1.04 -2.47
N LEU A 83 -18.75 1.61 -1.62
CA LEU A 83 -19.06 2.82 -0.85
C LEU A 83 -19.21 4.05 -1.76
N PHE A 84 -18.39 4.15 -2.81
CA PHE A 84 -18.42 5.27 -3.75
C PHE A 84 -19.19 4.93 -5.03
N GLN A 85 -20.52 4.85 -4.92
CA GLN A 85 -21.40 4.66 -6.07
C GLN A 85 -21.16 5.77 -7.10
N GLY A 86 -20.84 5.39 -8.34
CA GLY A 86 -20.45 6.32 -9.44
C GLY A 86 -18.94 6.47 -9.65
N PHE A 87 -18.13 6.33 -8.60
CA PHE A 87 -16.66 6.43 -8.67
C PHE A 87 -15.94 5.13 -8.29
N GLY A 88 -16.64 4.00 -8.18
CA GLY A 88 -16.13 2.76 -7.60
C GLY A 88 -14.80 2.28 -8.18
N LYS A 89 -14.59 2.35 -9.51
CA LYS A 89 -13.30 2.00 -10.15
C LYS A 89 -12.18 2.97 -9.77
N THR A 90 -12.45 4.27 -9.78
CA THR A 90 -11.51 5.31 -9.33
C THR A 90 -11.17 5.13 -7.85
N ALA A 91 -12.16 4.80 -7.02
CA ALA A 91 -11.98 4.56 -5.59
C ALA A 91 -11.13 3.31 -5.35
N ALA A 92 -11.44 2.20 -6.02
CA ALA A 92 -10.67 0.97 -5.93
C ALA A 92 -9.20 1.19 -6.34
N PHE A 93 -8.96 1.86 -7.46
CA PHE A 93 -7.60 2.20 -7.92
C PHE A 93 -6.88 3.06 -6.89
N THR A 94 -7.50 4.16 -6.45
CA THR A 94 -6.87 5.11 -5.54
C THR A 94 -6.59 4.51 -4.17
N VAL A 95 -7.55 3.77 -3.60
CA VAL A 95 -7.38 3.14 -2.29
C VAL A 95 -6.29 2.07 -2.35
N LEU A 96 -6.22 1.28 -3.42
CA LEU A 96 -5.14 0.31 -3.60
C LEU A 96 -3.76 0.98 -3.63
N THR A 97 -3.62 2.04 -4.43
CA THR A 97 -2.38 2.82 -4.55
C THR A 97 -1.96 3.41 -3.20
N LEU A 98 -2.90 4.05 -2.48
CA LEU A 98 -2.59 4.70 -1.19
C LEU A 98 -2.27 3.67 -0.09
N ILE A 99 -2.90 2.50 -0.11
CA ILE A 99 -2.60 1.41 0.82
C ILE A 99 -1.13 1.00 0.73
N GLN A 100 -0.53 0.94 -0.47
CA GLN A 100 0.88 0.57 -0.62
C GLN A 100 1.82 1.53 0.12
N SER A 101 1.56 2.84 0.06
CA SER A 101 2.33 3.83 0.83
C SER A 101 2.22 3.60 2.34
N PHE A 102 1.05 3.19 2.84
CA PHE A 102 0.89 2.85 4.26
C PHE A 102 1.52 1.51 4.65
N VAL A 103 1.47 0.50 3.78
CA VAL A 103 2.18 -0.77 3.98
C VAL A 103 3.70 -0.53 4.04
N PHE A 104 4.21 0.35 3.18
CA PHE A 104 5.62 0.75 3.18
C PHE A 104 6.08 1.31 4.53
N VAL A 105 5.22 1.99 5.29
CA VAL A 105 5.55 2.47 6.65
C VAL A 105 5.96 1.31 7.57
N ASP A 106 5.22 0.21 7.55
CA ASP A 106 5.51 -0.95 8.40
C ASP A 106 6.76 -1.70 7.93
N LEU A 107 6.95 -1.83 6.61
CA LEU A 107 8.13 -2.45 6.02
C LEU A 107 9.41 -1.63 6.29
N TRP A 108 9.35 -0.30 6.16
CA TRP A 108 10.46 0.61 6.46
C TRP A 108 10.96 0.47 7.89
N LEU A 109 10.04 0.25 8.83
CA LEU A 109 10.35 0.03 10.24
C LEU A 109 10.73 -1.42 10.56
N SER A 110 10.74 -2.32 9.56
CA SER A 110 11.01 -3.75 9.73
C SER A 110 10.08 -4.37 10.78
N HIS A 111 8.78 -4.10 10.69
CA HIS A 111 7.77 -4.54 11.65
C HIS A 111 7.94 -4.02 13.10
N ARG A 112 8.84 -3.07 13.36
CA ARG A 112 8.95 -2.45 14.69
C ARG A 112 7.76 -1.54 14.99
N HIS A 113 7.52 -1.26 16.27
CA HIS A 113 6.46 -0.34 16.68
C HIS A 113 6.74 1.08 16.19
N ILE A 114 5.74 1.67 15.53
CA ILE A 114 5.78 3.03 14.98
C ILE A 114 6.16 4.04 16.06
N HIS A 115 5.49 4.03 17.22
CA HIS A 115 5.68 5.02 18.29
C HIS A 115 7.13 5.14 18.79
N LYS A 116 7.90 4.04 18.77
CA LYS A 116 9.29 4.04 19.24
C LYS A 116 10.29 4.44 18.16
N ASN A 117 9.88 4.47 16.89
CA ASN A 117 10.77 4.63 15.73
C ASN A 117 10.35 5.78 14.81
N ILE A 118 9.56 6.74 15.31
CA ILE A 118 9.08 7.91 14.55
C ILE A 118 10.23 8.68 13.90
N ALA A 119 11.38 8.79 14.56
CA ALA A 119 12.55 9.49 14.00
C ALA A 119 12.98 8.94 12.63
N HIS A 120 12.84 7.64 12.38
CA HIS A 120 13.19 7.04 11.09
C HIS A 120 12.19 7.36 9.98
N LEU A 121 10.95 7.71 10.33
CA LEU A 121 9.92 8.17 9.40
C LEU A 121 10.09 9.66 9.02
N LEU A 122 11.06 10.35 9.61
CA LEU A 122 11.42 11.73 9.24
C LEU A 122 12.68 11.78 8.35
N SER A 123 13.23 10.63 7.98
CA SER A 123 14.38 10.57 7.07
C SER A 123 13.98 11.06 5.67
N PRO A 124 14.85 11.77 4.94
CA PRO A 124 14.53 12.31 3.63
C PRO A 124 14.16 11.21 2.63
N PHE A 125 14.84 10.07 2.66
CA PHE A 125 14.54 8.92 1.79
C PHE A 125 13.15 8.35 2.03
N PHE A 126 12.76 8.19 3.31
CA PHE A 126 11.42 7.75 3.65
C PHE A 126 10.38 8.76 3.18
N LEU A 127 10.59 10.05 3.47
CA LEU A 127 9.65 11.11 3.11
C LEU A 127 9.46 11.20 1.60
N LEU A 128 10.53 11.06 0.80
CA LEU A 128 10.43 11.02 -0.65
C LEU A 128 9.61 9.80 -1.12
N ALA A 129 9.92 8.58 -0.68
CA ALA A 129 9.17 7.39 -1.06
C ALA A 129 7.71 7.41 -0.58
N PHE A 130 7.42 8.05 0.54
CA PHE A 130 6.07 8.14 1.08
C PHE A 130 5.26 9.26 0.42
N ILE A 131 5.81 10.48 0.32
CA ILE A 131 5.07 11.66 -0.14
C ILE A 131 4.89 11.68 -1.65
N ILE A 132 5.88 11.24 -2.45
CA ILE A 132 5.80 11.29 -3.92
C ILE A 132 4.58 10.52 -4.45
N PRO A 133 4.33 9.25 -4.07
CA PRO A 133 3.13 8.53 -4.45
C PRO A 133 1.83 9.25 -4.07
N LEU A 134 1.75 9.82 -2.87
CA LEU A 134 0.58 10.55 -2.38
C LEU A 134 0.29 11.80 -3.22
N ILE A 135 1.32 12.57 -3.56
CA ILE A 135 1.16 13.77 -4.40
C ILE A 135 0.82 13.38 -5.83
N LEU A 136 1.52 12.40 -6.41
CA LEU A 136 1.26 11.95 -7.77
C LEU A 136 -0.17 11.42 -7.93
N GLN A 137 -0.67 10.66 -6.96
CA GLN A 137 -2.05 10.17 -6.98
C GLN A 137 -3.06 11.33 -6.94
N LEU A 138 -2.81 12.37 -6.14
CA LEU A 138 -3.64 13.58 -6.13
C LEU A 138 -3.61 14.33 -7.47
N VAL A 139 -2.44 14.42 -8.11
CA VAL A 139 -2.29 15.06 -9.44
C VAL A 139 -3.02 14.27 -10.52
N ILE A 140 -2.97 12.93 -10.47
CA ILE A 140 -3.69 12.06 -11.41
C ILE A 140 -5.20 12.28 -11.34
N LEU A 141 -5.73 12.51 -10.15
CA LEU A 141 -7.16 12.66 -9.92
C LEU A 141 -7.70 14.08 -10.11
N SER A 142 -6.83 15.09 -9.94
CA SER A 142 -7.23 16.50 -10.04
C SER A 142 -7.19 17.03 -11.48
N HIS A 143 -6.30 16.52 -12.33
CA HIS A 143 -6.13 17.03 -13.68
C HIS A 143 -6.91 16.19 -14.72
N PRO A 144 -7.79 16.77 -15.55
CA PRO A 144 -8.64 16.01 -16.48
C PRO A 144 -7.86 15.17 -17.50
N PHE A 145 -6.70 15.67 -17.94
CA PHE A 145 -5.84 14.97 -18.90
C PHE A 145 -5.23 13.69 -18.33
N SER A 146 -4.66 13.74 -17.12
CA SER A 146 -4.14 12.55 -16.45
C SER A 146 -5.27 11.58 -16.10
N ALA A 147 -6.40 12.09 -15.63
CA ALA A 147 -7.57 11.26 -15.33
C ALA A 147 -8.04 10.46 -16.56
N ALA A 148 -8.03 11.07 -17.76
CA ALA A 148 -8.35 10.38 -19.00
C ALA A 148 -7.35 9.27 -19.36
N ILE A 149 -6.04 9.51 -19.20
CA ILE A 149 -4.98 8.49 -19.44
C ILE A 149 -5.20 7.27 -18.55
N PHE A 150 -5.46 7.51 -17.26
CA PHE A 150 -5.67 6.45 -16.27
C PHE A 150 -7.08 5.87 -16.29
N LYS A 151 -7.96 6.33 -17.18
CA LYS A 151 -9.38 5.93 -17.27
C LYS A 151 -10.11 6.03 -15.92
N VAL A 152 -9.82 7.10 -15.20
CA VAL A 152 -10.45 7.45 -13.91
C VAL A 152 -11.31 8.70 -14.09
N SER A 153 -12.40 8.77 -13.34
CA SER A 153 -13.18 10.00 -13.25
C SER A 153 -12.45 11.02 -12.37
N PRO A 154 -12.34 12.30 -12.78
CA PRO A 154 -11.80 13.35 -11.94
C PRO A 154 -12.60 13.45 -10.64
N VAL A 155 -11.91 13.64 -9.52
CA VAL A 155 -12.54 13.74 -8.20
C VAL A 155 -12.11 15.01 -7.48
N SER A 156 -13.01 15.52 -6.64
CA SER A 156 -12.70 16.66 -5.79
C SER A 156 -11.60 16.30 -4.78
N PRO A 157 -10.80 17.28 -4.31
CA PRO A 157 -9.84 17.06 -3.22
C PRO A 157 -10.49 16.50 -1.95
N LEU A 158 -11.77 16.81 -1.70
CA LEU A 158 -12.51 16.27 -0.56
C LEU A 158 -12.74 14.77 -0.68
N THR A 159 -13.12 14.30 -1.87
CA THR A 159 -13.28 12.86 -2.15
C THR A 159 -11.94 12.13 -2.06
N TYR A 160 -10.86 12.76 -2.53
CA TYR A 160 -9.50 12.22 -2.35
C TYR A 160 -9.13 12.05 -0.87
N LEU A 161 -9.47 13.02 -0.01
CA LEU A 161 -9.25 12.92 1.43
C LEU A 161 -10.02 11.74 2.03
N GLN A 162 -11.25 11.47 1.56
CA GLN A 162 -12.00 10.28 1.99
C GLN A 162 -11.30 8.97 1.57
N PHE A 163 -10.76 8.89 0.35
CA PHE A 163 -9.96 7.74 -0.07
C PHE A 163 -8.71 7.55 0.80
N LEU A 164 -8.05 8.64 1.16
CA LEU A 164 -6.89 8.62 2.06
C LEU A 164 -7.29 8.11 3.45
N LEU A 165 -8.40 8.59 4.01
CA LEU A 165 -8.92 8.13 5.30
C LEU A 165 -9.25 6.63 5.29
N ILE A 166 -9.89 6.13 4.24
CA ILE A 166 -10.19 4.69 4.10
C ILE A 166 -8.90 3.89 3.99
N SER A 167 -7.94 4.37 3.21
CA SER A 167 -6.66 3.69 3.02
C SER A 167 -5.85 3.64 4.32
N PHE A 168 -5.95 4.67 5.16
CA PHE A 168 -5.30 4.70 6.48
C PHE A 168 -5.75 3.55 7.40
N PHE A 169 -6.99 3.05 7.26
CA PHE A 169 -7.47 1.90 8.05
C PHE A 169 -6.64 0.62 7.82
N VAL A 170 -5.88 0.52 6.73
CA VAL A 170 -4.98 -0.62 6.53
C VAL A 170 -3.95 -0.75 7.64
N LEU A 171 -3.50 0.37 8.25
CA LEU A 171 -2.56 0.34 9.37
C LEU A 171 -3.17 -0.35 10.60
N ALA A 172 -4.47 -0.18 10.84
CA ALA A 172 -5.16 -0.90 11.91
C ALA A 172 -5.20 -2.40 11.60
N GLY A 173 -5.49 -2.78 10.35
CA GLY A 173 -5.45 -4.16 9.91
C GLY A 173 -4.06 -4.78 10.03
N ILE A 174 -3.00 -4.07 9.64
CA ILE A 174 -1.60 -4.50 9.80
C ILE A 174 -1.29 -4.78 11.27
N ARG A 175 -1.71 -3.92 12.20
CA ARG A 175 -1.52 -4.17 13.64
C ARG A 175 -2.18 -5.47 14.12
N VAL A 176 -3.40 -5.74 13.66
CA VAL A 176 -4.11 -6.99 13.97
C VAL A 176 -3.37 -8.19 13.39
N VAL A 177 -2.97 -8.11 12.11
CA VAL A 177 -2.24 -9.18 11.43
C VAL A 177 -0.92 -9.49 12.13
N LYS A 178 -0.13 -8.48 12.52
CA LYS A 178 1.13 -8.68 13.26
C LYS A 178 0.91 -9.40 14.58
N LYS A 179 -0.14 -9.03 15.31
CA LYS A 179 -0.52 -9.73 16.56
C LYS A 179 -0.89 -11.19 16.30
N MET A 180 -1.61 -11.50 15.22
CA MET A 180 -1.98 -12.87 14.86
C MET A 180 -0.78 -13.72 14.42
N VAL A 181 0.13 -13.14 13.63
CA VAL A 181 1.32 -13.83 13.08
C VAL A 181 2.48 -13.88 14.10
N LYS A 182 2.35 -13.16 15.22
CA LYS A 182 3.38 -13.00 16.27
C LYS A 182 4.67 -12.40 15.68
N LEU A 183 4.49 -11.26 14.99
CA LEU A 183 5.52 -10.35 14.48
C LEU A 183 5.60 -9.09 15.35
#